data_AF-A0AAJ2MWK5-F1
#
_entry.id   AF-A0AAJ2MWK5-F1
#
_cell.length_a   1.000
_cell.length_b   1.000
_cell.length_c   1.000
_cell.angle_alpha   90.00
_cell.angle_beta   90.00
_cell.angle_gamma   90.00
#
_symmetry.space_group_name_H-M   'P 1'
#
loop_
_entity.id
_entity.type
_entity.pdbx_description
1 polymer ?
#
loop_
_entity_poly.entity_id
_entity_poly.type
_entity_poly.pdbx_seq_one_letter_code
_entity_poly.pdbx_strand_id
1 'polypeptide(L)'
;MHSKQTVQNILESHGFKLNNESNVGDSYKFNLDNGWQASAFCSFVGNIFQGNIDKQAYEYIHVSLFDCIGTQYEFKSSESLDKNIDRVIATLKAHSDNDDILKCEKCNSRYVQPKKPPAGKKWKPFLSCSGMMIVGSGRNKGVMCDGTSKKLPAVVVI
;
A
#
# COMPACT_ATOMS: atom_id res chain seq x y z
N MET A 1 -12.14 -7.47 11.74
CA MET A 1 -11.58 -7.02 13.02
C MET A 1 -10.58 -8.05 13.48
N HIS A 2 -9.39 -7.60 13.85
CA HIS A 2 -8.26 -8.44 14.21
C HIS A 2 -7.72 -8.00 15.56
N SER A 3 -7.38 -8.94 16.44
CA SER A 3 -6.70 -8.59 17.70
C SER A 3 -5.37 -7.91 17.39
N LYS A 4 -5.10 -6.75 18.01
CA LYS A 4 -3.81 -6.04 17.90
C LYS A 4 -2.65 -6.97 18.25
N GLN A 5 -2.73 -7.63 19.41
CA GLN A 5 -1.68 -8.52 19.90
C GLN A 5 -1.37 -9.66 18.93
N THR A 6 -2.41 -10.30 18.37
CA THR A 6 -2.21 -11.41 17.42
C THR A 6 -1.49 -10.94 16.16
N VAL A 7 -1.92 -9.82 15.58
CA VAL A 7 -1.30 -9.27 14.36
C VAL A 7 0.13 -8.81 14.62
N GLN A 8 0.37 -8.17 15.77
CA GLN A 8 1.71 -7.79 16.22
C GLN A 8 2.65 -8.98 16.29
N ASN A 9 2.24 -10.04 16.99
CA ASN A 9 3.04 -11.25 17.14
C ASN A 9 3.40 -11.87 15.79
N ILE A 10 2.45 -11.89 14.85
CA ILE A 10 2.70 -12.40 13.48
C ILE A 10 3.69 -11.50 12.74
N LEU A 11 3.47 -10.19 12.73
CA LEU A 11 4.38 -9.27 12.02
C LEU A 11 5.81 -9.36 12.57
N GLU A 12 5.95 -9.37 13.90
CA GLU A 12 7.25 -9.47 14.58
C GLU A 12 7.92 -10.83 14.35
N SER A 13 7.18 -11.95 14.34
CA SER A 13 7.75 -13.27 14.04
C SER A 13 8.27 -13.37 12.61
N HIS A 14 7.68 -12.63 11.68
CA HIS A 14 8.15 -12.48 10.30
C HIS A 14 9.17 -11.32 10.11
N GLY A 15 9.67 -10.75 11.21
CA GLY A 15 10.78 -9.78 11.19
C GLY A 15 10.38 -8.33 10.92
N PHE A 16 9.09 -8.01 10.84
CA PHE A 16 8.66 -6.61 10.83
C PHE A 16 8.94 -5.97 12.19
N LYS A 17 9.31 -4.69 12.19
CA LYS A 17 9.55 -3.89 13.39
C LYS A 17 8.58 -2.74 13.44
N LEU A 18 8.00 -2.48 14.61
CA LEU A 18 7.17 -1.31 14.84
C LEU A 18 7.98 -0.04 14.54
N ASN A 19 7.44 0.81 13.66
CA ASN A 19 8.09 2.02 13.18
C ASN A 19 7.41 3.29 13.71
N ASN A 20 6.08 3.31 13.74
CA ASN A 20 5.32 4.44 14.28
C ASN A 20 3.95 3.98 14.77
N GLU A 21 3.55 4.46 15.94
CA GLU A 21 2.22 4.32 16.51
C GLU A 21 1.50 5.67 16.38
N SER A 22 0.40 5.69 15.65
CA SER A 22 -0.41 6.89 15.46
C SER A 22 -1.77 6.75 16.14
N ASN A 23 -2.56 7.83 16.15
CA ASN A 23 -3.92 7.74 16.68
C ASN A 23 -4.90 6.95 15.80
N VAL A 24 -4.52 6.65 14.55
CA VAL A 24 -5.38 5.91 13.59
C VAL A 24 -4.90 4.48 13.33
N GLY A 25 -3.72 4.11 13.81
CA GLY A 25 -3.16 2.78 13.57
C GLY A 25 -1.66 2.73 13.75
N ASP A 26 -1.14 1.52 13.62
CA ASP A 26 0.28 1.20 13.79
C ASP A 26 0.93 0.88 12.44
N SER A 27 2.17 1.33 12.28
CA SER A 27 2.98 1.04 11.10
C SER A 27 4.21 0.25 11.48
N TYR A 28 4.51 -0.78 10.70
CA TYR A 28 5.67 -1.65 10.85
C TYR A 28 6.50 -1.65 9.57
N LYS A 29 7.80 -1.86 9.69
CA LYS A 29 8.73 -1.92 8.57
C LYS A 29 9.49 -3.24 8.53
N PHE A 30 9.76 -3.72 7.32
CA PHE A 30 10.61 -4.86 7.05
C PHE A 30 11.64 -4.46 5.98
N ASN A 31 12.91 -4.77 6.20
CA ASN A 31 13.99 -4.49 5.24
C ASN A 31 14.04 -5.60 4.17
N LEU A 32 14.04 -5.25 2.89
CA LEU A 32 14.07 -6.22 1.77
C LEU A 32 15.50 -6.54 1.28
N ASP A 33 16.51 -6.01 1.96
CA ASP A 33 17.94 -6.21 1.70
C ASP A 33 18.39 -5.85 0.27
N ASN A 34 17.64 -4.96 -0.39
CA ASN A 34 17.98 -4.35 -1.68
C ASN A 34 17.86 -2.81 -1.64
N GLY A 35 17.96 -2.23 -0.43
CA GLY A 35 17.75 -0.80 -0.19
C GLY A 35 16.28 -0.38 -0.10
N TRP A 36 15.33 -1.27 -0.40
CA TRP A 36 13.90 -1.04 -0.21
C TRP A 36 13.39 -1.59 1.12
N GLN A 37 12.23 -1.09 1.52
CA GLN A 37 11.51 -1.54 2.70
C GLN A 37 10.07 -1.88 2.32
N ALA A 38 9.52 -2.92 2.93
CA ALA A 38 8.08 -3.13 3.00
C ALA A 38 7.51 -2.43 4.24
N SER A 39 6.29 -1.94 4.13
CA SER A 39 5.53 -1.30 5.19
C SER A 39 4.23 -2.06 5.41
N ALA A 40 3.97 -2.46 6.65
CA ALA A 40 2.67 -2.97 7.08
C ALA A 40 1.96 -1.87 7.87
N PHE A 41 0.75 -1.49 7.45
CA PHE A 41 -0.10 -0.56 8.21
C PHE A 41 -1.36 -1.28 8.69
N CYS A 42 -1.62 -1.14 9.98
CA CYS A 42 -2.74 -1.74 10.68
C CYS A 42 -3.60 -0.62 11.25
N SER A 43 -4.75 -0.34 10.64
CA SER A 43 -5.66 0.70 11.13
C SER A 43 -6.42 0.22 12.34
N PHE A 44 -6.56 1.06 13.37
CA PHE A 44 -7.47 0.78 14.47
C PHE A 44 -8.93 0.80 14.02
N VAL A 45 -9.78 0.09 14.75
CA VAL A 45 -11.24 0.14 14.58
C VAL A 45 -11.78 1.48 15.08
N GLY A 46 -12.70 2.08 14.33
CA GLY A 46 -13.46 3.25 14.76
C GLY A 46 -13.18 4.51 13.92
N ASN A 47 -13.63 5.66 14.41
CA ASN A 47 -13.50 6.94 13.71
C ASN A 47 -12.81 7.99 14.59
N ILE A 48 -11.66 8.47 14.13
CA ILE A 48 -10.86 9.47 14.87
C ILE A 48 -11.61 10.79 15.08
N PHE A 49 -12.48 11.19 14.16
CA PHE A 49 -13.27 12.41 14.25
C PHE A 49 -14.45 12.28 15.23
N GLN A 50 -14.84 11.06 15.59
CA GLN A 50 -15.86 10.78 16.60
C GLN A 50 -15.27 10.39 17.96
N GLY A 51 -13.94 10.32 18.08
CA GLY A 51 -13.24 9.98 19.32
C GLY A 51 -13.46 8.54 19.81
N ASN A 52 -13.96 7.64 18.96
CA ASN A 52 -14.36 6.27 19.32
C ASN A 52 -13.40 5.21 18.74
N ILE A 53 -12.10 5.44 18.85
CA ILE A 53 -11.08 4.51 18.35
C ILE A 53 -10.81 3.39 19.37
N ASP A 54 -10.94 2.14 18.94
CA ASP A 54 -10.50 0.96 19.67
C ASP A 54 -9.05 0.60 19.28
N LYS A 55 -8.12 0.93 20.18
CA LYS A 55 -6.68 0.67 19.99
C LYS A 55 -6.28 -0.79 20.24
N GLN A 56 -7.21 -1.65 20.65
CA GLN A 56 -6.96 -3.08 20.89
C GLN A 56 -7.31 -3.96 19.68
N ALA A 57 -7.99 -3.38 18.69
CA ALA A 57 -8.41 -4.09 17.49
C ALA A 57 -8.00 -3.33 16.21
N TYR A 58 -7.52 -4.07 15.22
CA TYR A 58 -7.31 -3.57 13.88
C TYR A 58 -8.52 -3.84 12.98
N GLU A 59 -8.93 -2.81 12.24
CA GLU A 59 -10.01 -2.90 11.24
C GLU A 59 -9.52 -3.58 9.96
N TYR A 60 -8.36 -3.13 9.45
CA TYR A 60 -7.74 -3.66 8.25
C TYR A 60 -6.21 -3.66 8.38
N ILE A 61 -5.60 -4.64 7.71
CA ILE A 61 -4.15 -4.84 7.66
C ILE A 61 -3.76 -4.77 6.19
N HIS A 62 -2.80 -3.93 5.85
CA HIS A 62 -2.25 -3.92 4.51
C HIS A 62 -0.73 -3.83 4.50
N VAL A 63 -0.13 -4.44 3.48
CA VAL A 63 1.32 -4.48 3.27
C VAL A 63 1.64 -4.01 1.86
N SER A 64 2.62 -3.14 1.73
CA SER A 64 3.10 -2.58 0.46
C SER A 64 4.58 -2.25 0.56
N LEU A 65 5.21 -1.80 -0.53
CA LEU A 65 6.50 -1.11 -0.39
C LEU A 65 6.28 0.20 0.39
N PHE A 66 7.33 0.68 1.04
CA PHE A 66 7.33 1.95 1.76
C PHE A 66 6.78 3.11 0.90
N ASP A 67 6.10 4.07 1.53
CA ASP A 67 5.29 5.12 0.89
C ASP A 67 4.17 4.59 -0.03
N CYS A 68 3.69 3.36 0.22
CA CYS A 68 2.64 2.71 -0.56
C CYS A 68 2.96 2.64 -2.06
N ILE A 69 4.23 2.46 -2.41
CA ILE A 69 4.66 2.34 -3.80
C ILE A 69 4.24 0.97 -4.36
N GLY A 70 3.74 0.98 -5.60
CA GLY A 70 3.33 -0.22 -6.33
C GLY A 70 2.08 -0.88 -5.75
N THR A 71 2.08 -2.20 -5.73
CA THR A 71 0.94 -3.02 -5.26
C THR A 71 0.76 -2.93 -3.76
N GLN A 72 -0.49 -2.77 -3.32
CA GLN A 72 -0.89 -2.95 -1.93
C GLN A 72 -1.61 -4.28 -1.73
N TYR A 73 -1.16 -5.05 -0.75
CA TYR A 73 -1.79 -6.30 -0.34
C TYR A 73 -2.68 -6.04 0.87
N GLU A 74 -3.93 -6.45 0.84
CA GLU A 74 -4.89 -6.34 1.93
C GLU A 74 -5.19 -7.73 2.47
N PHE A 75 -5.09 -7.91 3.79
CA PHE A 75 -5.34 -9.19 4.44
C PHE A 75 -6.70 -9.17 5.14
N LYS A 76 -7.57 -10.12 4.79
CA LYS A 76 -8.92 -10.24 5.37
C LYS A 76 -8.93 -10.82 6.78
N SER A 77 -7.86 -11.51 7.18
CA SER A 77 -7.73 -12.11 8.51
C SER A 77 -6.27 -12.20 8.96
N SER A 78 -6.05 -12.30 10.28
CA SER A 78 -4.72 -12.60 10.84
C SER A 78 -4.18 -13.95 10.34
N GLU A 79 -5.04 -14.94 10.14
CA GLU A 79 -4.64 -16.22 9.56
C GLU A 79 -4.18 -16.09 8.10
N SER A 80 -4.85 -15.23 7.32
CA SER A 80 -4.45 -14.96 5.94
C SER A 80 -3.11 -14.24 5.89
N LEU A 81 -2.85 -13.35 6.86
CA LEU A 81 -1.57 -12.68 7.03
C LEU A 81 -0.47 -13.70 7.30
N ASP A 82 -0.60 -14.47 8.37
CA ASP A 82 0.38 -15.47 8.81
C ASP A 82 0.76 -16.45 7.68
N LYS A 83 -0.24 -16.98 6.97
CA LYS A 83 -0.03 -17.95 5.88
C LYS A 83 0.63 -17.37 4.62
N ASN A 84 0.55 -16.06 4.39
CA ASN A 84 0.89 -15.47 3.09
C ASN A 84 1.96 -14.37 3.15
N ILE A 85 2.32 -13.89 4.34
CA ILE A 85 3.18 -12.70 4.47
C ILE A 85 4.54 -12.93 3.83
N ASP A 86 5.15 -14.11 3.97
CA ASP A 86 6.44 -14.42 3.33
C ASP A 86 6.37 -14.36 1.80
N ARG A 87 5.28 -14.90 1.22
CA ARG A 87 5.03 -14.82 -0.22
C ARG A 87 4.85 -13.37 -0.68
N VAL A 88 4.17 -12.55 0.12
CA VAL A 88 3.98 -11.13 -0.17
C VAL A 88 5.31 -10.37 -0.08
N ILE A 89 6.13 -10.60 0.95
CA ILE A 89 7.48 -10.03 1.08
C ILE A 89 8.33 -10.38 -0.14
N ALA A 90 8.37 -11.67 -0.53
CA ALA A 90 9.13 -12.12 -1.70
C ALA A 90 8.64 -11.44 -2.99
N THR A 91 7.34 -11.25 -3.14
CA THR A 91 6.77 -10.56 -4.31
C THR A 91 7.12 -9.08 -4.33
N LEU A 92 7.01 -8.40 -3.18
CA LEU A 92 7.39 -6.99 -3.05
C LEU A 92 8.89 -6.79 -3.31
N LYS A 93 9.73 -7.72 -2.85
CA LYS A 93 11.16 -7.73 -3.17
C LYS A 93 11.41 -7.89 -4.66
N ALA A 94 10.77 -8.86 -5.30
CA ALA A 94 10.91 -9.07 -6.75
C ALA A 94 10.45 -7.85 -7.55
N HIS A 95 9.41 -7.14 -7.08
CA HIS A 95 9.00 -5.88 -7.69
C HIS A 95 10.05 -4.78 -7.52
N SER A 96 10.65 -4.65 -6.33
CA SER A 96 11.64 -3.60 -6.05
C SER A 96 13.03 -3.89 -6.62
N ASP A 97 13.36 -5.14 -6.93
CA ASP A 97 14.54 -5.50 -7.72
C ASP A 97 14.44 -4.98 -9.18
N ASN A 98 13.23 -4.64 -9.65
CA ASN A 98 13.00 -4.01 -10.95
C ASN A 98 12.29 -2.65 -10.80
N ASP A 99 13.05 -1.63 -10.47
CA ASP A 99 12.58 -0.25 -10.24
C ASP A 99 11.64 0.31 -11.34
N ASP A 100 11.87 -0.07 -12.59
CA ASP A 100 11.09 0.41 -13.73
C ASP A 100 9.63 -0.07 -13.71
N ILE A 101 9.32 -1.21 -13.08
CA ILE A 101 7.92 -1.66 -12.98
C ILE A 101 7.12 -0.83 -11.98
N LEU A 102 7.81 -0.19 -11.04
CA LEU A 102 7.24 0.69 -10.02
C LEU A 102 7.02 2.12 -10.56
N LYS A 103 7.57 2.45 -11.73
CA LYS A 103 7.42 3.76 -12.37
C LYS A 103 6.33 3.76 -13.44
N CYS A 104 5.66 4.89 -13.57
CA CYS A 104 4.67 5.10 -14.63
C CYS A 104 5.35 5.09 -16.00
N GLU A 105 4.84 4.26 -16.91
CA GLU A 105 5.33 4.07 -18.29
C GLU A 105 5.25 5.31 -19.18
N LYS A 106 4.43 6.30 -18.80
CA LYS A 106 4.18 7.50 -19.61
C LYS A 106 5.11 8.63 -19.24
N CYS A 107 5.43 8.78 -17.96
CA CYS A 107 6.32 9.84 -17.48
C CYS A 107 7.72 9.35 -17.14
N ASN A 108 7.92 8.04 -17.04
CA ASN A 108 9.19 7.34 -16.76
C ASN A 108 9.99 7.83 -15.56
N SER A 109 9.38 8.61 -14.67
CA SER A 109 10.08 9.30 -13.59
C SER A 109 9.40 9.12 -12.24
N ARG A 110 8.07 9.09 -12.20
CA ARG A 110 7.31 9.03 -10.95
C ARG A 110 6.92 7.61 -10.61
N TYR A 111 7.12 7.25 -9.35
CA TYR A 111 6.54 6.04 -8.77
C TYR A 111 5.02 6.08 -8.79
N VAL A 112 4.42 4.90 -8.84
CA VAL A 112 2.98 4.75 -8.81
C VAL A 112 2.51 4.25 -7.45
N GLN A 113 1.35 4.72 -7.02
CA GLN A 113 0.72 4.36 -5.77
C GLN A 113 -0.73 3.91 -6.02
N PRO A 114 -1.29 3.02 -5.20
CA PRO A 114 -2.65 2.56 -5.37
C PRO A 114 -3.63 3.69 -5.07
N LYS A 115 -4.62 3.86 -5.95
CA LYS A 115 -5.82 4.66 -5.71
C LYS A 115 -6.99 3.71 -5.57
N LYS A 116 -7.78 3.92 -4.52
CA LYS A 116 -9.00 3.14 -4.22
C LYS A 116 -10.23 4.03 -4.31
N PRO A 117 -11.38 3.48 -4.71
CA PRO A 117 -12.62 4.22 -4.71
C PRO A 117 -12.94 4.69 -3.29
N PRO A 118 -13.30 5.98 -3.10
CA PRO A 118 -13.93 6.42 -1.88
C PRO A 118 -15.21 5.62 -1.62
N ALA A 119 -15.64 5.56 -0.36
CA ALA A 119 -16.89 4.93 0.02
C ALA A 119 -18.05 5.40 -0.88
N GLY A 120 -18.82 4.46 -1.42
CA GLY A 120 -19.94 4.72 -2.32
C GLY A 120 -19.60 4.94 -3.80
N LYS A 121 -18.31 4.99 -4.19
CA LYS A 121 -17.90 5.02 -5.60
C LYS A 121 -17.61 3.63 -6.13
N LYS A 122 -17.91 3.40 -7.41
CA LYS A 122 -17.76 2.10 -8.09
C LYS A 122 -16.76 2.21 -9.23
N TRP A 123 -15.47 2.17 -8.89
CA TRP A 123 -14.40 2.01 -9.89
C TRP A 123 -13.32 1.08 -9.35
N LYS A 124 -12.64 0.36 -10.25
CA LYS A 124 -11.60 -0.61 -9.88
C LYS A 124 -10.34 0.12 -9.42
N PRO A 125 -9.71 -0.28 -8.31
CA PRO A 125 -8.42 0.28 -7.90
C PRO A 125 -7.40 0.27 -9.04
N PHE A 126 -6.60 1.33 -9.12
CA PHE A 126 -5.58 1.49 -10.16
C PHE A 126 -4.33 2.16 -9.58
N LEU A 127 -3.20 2.02 -10.28
CA LEU A 127 -1.94 2.63 -9.89
C LEU A 127 -1.82 4.03 -10.51
N SER A 128 -1.41 5.02 -9.73
CA SER A 128 -1.31 6.40 -10.17
C SER A 128 0.01 7.07 -9.80
N CYS A 129 0.58 7.85 -10.73
CA CYS A 129 1.81 8.62 -10.51
C CYS A 129 1.56 10.10 -10.12
N SER A 130 0.61 10.30 -9.21
CA SER A 130 0.21 11.64 -8.72
C SER A 130 -0.55 12.52 -9.71
N GLY A 131 -1.18 11.91 -10.73
CA GLY A 131 -2.15 12.58 -11.61
C GLY A 131 -1.63 12.94 -13.00
N MET A 132 -2.56 13.49 -13.79
CA MET A 132 -2.38 13.78 -15.21
C MET A 132 -1.39 14.94 -15.42
N MET A 133 -0.52 14.80 -16.42
CA MET A 133 0.37 15.86 -16.87
C MET A 133 -0.04 16.32 -18.25
N ILE A 134 -0.27 17.63 -18.35
CA ILE A 134 -0.65 18.31 -19.58
C ILE A 134 0.54 19.12 -20.06
N VAL A 135 0.80 19.09 -21.37
CA VAL A 135 1.82 19.89 -22.03
C VAL A 135 1.18 20.81 -23.06
N GLY A 136 1.83 21.95 -23.32
CA GLY A 136 1.35 22.96 -24.27
C GLY A 136 0.19 23.82 -23.74
N SER A 137 -0.26 24.75 -24.58
CA SER A 137 -1.36 25.69 -24.30
C SER A 137 -2.25 25.90 -25.53
N GLY A 138 -3.47 26.39 -25.32
CA GLY A 138 -4.43 26.66 -26.40
C GLY A 138 -4.78 25.41 -27.22
N ARG A 139 -4.72 25.51 -28.55
CA ARG A 139 -4.98 24.41 -29.49
C ARG A 139 -3.92 23.29 -29.45
N ASN A 140 -2.76 23.56 -28.86
CA ASN A 140 -1.64 22.60 -28.75
C ASN A 140 -1.59 21.90 -27.38
N LYS A 141 -2.68 21.98 -26.60
CA LYS A 141 -2.79 21.30 -25.31
C LYS A 141 -2.90 19.79 -25.52
N GLY A 142 -1.97 19.02 -24.96
CA GLY A 142 -1.94 17.56 -25.04
C GLY A 142 -1.73 16.89 -23.68
N VAL A 143 -2.17 15.63 -23.55
CA VAL A 143 -1.94 14.82 -22.34
C VAL A 143 -0.67 14.00 -22.54
N MET A 144 0.39 14.34 -21.79
CA MET A 144 1.66 13.60 -21.82
C MET A 144 1.59 12.33 -20.96
N CYS A 145 0.90 12.40 -19.84
CA CYS A 145 0.68 11.28 -18.94
C CYS A 145 -0.73 11.40 -18.40
N ASP A 146 -1.54 10.35 -18.50
CA ASP A 146 -2.89 10.33 -17.91
C ASP A 146 -2.87 10.01 -16.40
N GLY A 147 -1.68 9.83 -15.83
CA GLY A 147 -1.48 9.63 -14.42
C GLY A 147 -1.73 8.19 -13.95
N THR A 148 -1.82 7.21 -14.85
CA THR A 148 -2.13 5.81 -14.51
C THR A 148 -1.06 4.81 -14.97
N SER A 149 -0.99 3.64 -14.33
CA SER A 149 -0.16 2.50 -14.74
C SER A 149 -0.92 1.18 -14.59
N LYS A 150 -0.61 0.22 -15.48
CA LYS A 150 -1.20 -1.13 -15.49
C LYS A 150 -0.16 -2.24 -15.33
N LYS A 151 1.12 -1.90 -15.10
CA LYS A 151 2.21 -2.89 -15.00
C LYS A 151 2.02 -3.89 -13.85
N LEU A 152 1.38 -3.45 -12.78
CA LEU A 152 1.11 -4.23 -11.58
C LEU A 152 -0.36 -4.07 -11.17
N PRO A 153 -0.94 -5.05 -10.44
CA PRO A 153 -2.22 -4.84 -9.79
C PRO A 153 -2.09 -3.76 -8.71
N ALA A 154 -3.07 -2.86 -8.60
CA ALA A 154 -3.04 -1.80 -7.60
C ALA A 154 -3.28 -2.35 -6.18
N VAL A 155 -4.28 -3.23 -6.05
CA VAL A 155 -4.66 -3.84 -4.79
C VAL A 155 -4.88 -5.33 -5.01
N VAL A 156 -4.31 -6.15 -4.13
CA VAL A 156 -4.52 -7.60 -4.08
C VAL A 156 -5.11 -7.93 -2.72
N VAL A 157 -6.28 -8.54 -2.70
CA VAL A 157 -6.94 -8.94 -1.45
C VAL A 157 -6.67 -10.42 -1.21
N ILE A 158 -6.17 -10.72 -0.02
CA ILE A 158 -5.79 -12.06 0.45
C ILE A 158 -6.76 -12.50 1.54
#